data_AF-A0AA91C7A0-F1
#
_entry.id   AF-A0AA91C7A0-F1
#
_cell.length_a   1.000
_cell.length_b   1.000
_cell.length_c   1.000
_cell.angle_alpha   90.00
_cell.angle_beta   90.00
_cell.angle_gamma   90.00
#
_symmetry.space_group_name_H-M   'P 1'
#
loop_
_entity.id
_entity.type
_entity.pdbx_description
1 polymer ?
#
loop_
_entity_poly.entity_id
_entity_poly.type
_entity_poly.pdbx_seq_one_letter_code
_entity_poly.pdbx_strand_id
1 'polypeptide(L)'
;MNILILEDTNTFVEEFVDILKNNNLFTDAHFFCLGDHFEEIDNTKDYQVIFIDVHLSKSINGIDFSIELKKRFPKALIVFVTMNNNFVHKSMELQPFYFIRKDHLNEDMSIFFKMFKEHLENTSFIVINAREKRVRINTSDIIYIEADGHYLKIVTLDGEYKFKEKIKEFQKQLNNNNIIQVHRSYLINLDFVYDAIQNILS
;
A
#
# COMPACT_ATOMS: atom_id res chain seq x y z
N MET A 1 4.66 -7.03 5.32
CA MET A 1 3.65 -6.01 5.74
C MET A 1 2.94 -6.51 6.99
N ASN A 2 2.73 -5.71 8.04
CA ASN A 2 1.95 -6.12 9.22
C ASN A 2 0.48 -5.73 9.04
N ILE A 3 -0.40 -6.69 9.30
CA ILE A 3 -1.85 -6.55 9.17
C ILE A 3 -2.50 -6.96 10.48
N LEU A 4 -3.34 -6.07 11.02
CA LEU A 4 -4.18 -6.37 12.17
C LEU A 4 -5.59 -6.71 11.67
N ILE A 5 -6.16 -7.82 12.15
CA ILE A 5 -7.54 -8.21 11.90
C ILE A 5 -8.22 -8.28 13.27
N LEU A 6 -9.26 -7.45 13.45
CA LEU A 6 -10.13 -7.47 14.61
C LEU A 6 -11.43 -8.14 14.18
N GLU A 7 -11.69 -9.33 14.70
CA GLU A 7 -12.84 -10.17 14.38
C GLU A 7 -12.98 -11.31 15.42
N ASP A 8 -14.15 -11.47 16.02
CA ASP A 8 -14.43 -12.49 17.05
C ASP A 8 -14.85 -13.86 16.46
N THR A 9 -15.24 -13.90 15.18
CA THR A 9 -15.66 -15.11 14.50
C THR A 9 -14.46 -15.83 13.86
N ASN A 10 -13.87 -16.79 14.57
CA ASN A 10 -12.68 -17.55 14.13
C ASN A 10 -12.80 -18.14 12.71
N THR A 11 -13.95 -18.72 12.36
CA THR A 11 -14.14 -19.30 11.02
C THR A 11 -14.07 -18.25 9.91
N PHE A 12 -14.55 -17.03 10.17
CA PHE A 12 -14.44 -15.92 9.24
C PHE A 12 -12.99 -15.42 9.17
N VAL A 13 -12.27 -15.35 10.30
CA VAL A 13 -10.85 -14.98 10.32
C VAL A 13 -10.03 -15.92 9.43
N GLU A 14 -10.23 -17.23 9.55
CA GLU A 14 -9.54 -18.23 8.74
C GLU A 14 -9.82 -18.03 7.24
N GLU A 15 -11.09 -17.94 6.85
CA GLU A 15 -11.51 -17.69 5.47
C GLU A 15 -10.92 -16.37 4.92
N PHE A 16 -10.99 -15.30 5.72
CA PHE A 16 -10.57 -13.96 5.32
C PHE A 16 -9.05 -13.88 5.14
N VAL A 17 -8.28 -14.51 6.03
CA VAL A 17 -6.82 -14.62 5.89
C VAL A 17 -6.45 -15.42 4.65
N ASP A 18 -7.18 -16.49 4.32
CA ASP A 18 -6.94 -17.26 3.09
C ASP A 18 -7.22 -16.44 1.83
N ILE A 19 -8.32 -15.68 1.80
CA ILE A 19 -8.61 -14.75 0.70
C ILE A 19 -7.48 -13.73 0.52
N LEU A 20 -6.99 -13.14 1.62
CA LEU A 20 -5.89 -12.18 1.57
C LEU A 20 -4.62 -12.84 1.04
N LYS A 21 -4.20 -13.99 1.60
CA LYS A 21 -2.98 -14.70 1.18
C LYS A 21 -2.99 -15.16 -0.27
N ASN A 22 -4.16 -15.45 -0.84
CA ASN A 22 -4.31 -15.81 -2.24
C ASN A 22 -4.08 -14.63 -3.21
N ASN A 23 -3.98 -13.40 -2.69
CA ASN A 23 -3.60 -12.23 -3.46
C ASN A 23 -2.11 -11.92 -3.30
N ASN A 24 -1.42 -11.67 -4.43
CA ASN A 24 0.03 -11.40 -4.45
C ASN A 24 0.46 -10.13 -3.69
N LEU A 25 -0.47 -9.20 -3.42
CA LEU A 25 -0.21 -8.00 -2.61
C LEU A 25 0.04 -8.33 -1.12
N PHE A 26 -0.30 -9.55 -0.69
CA PHE A 26 -0.30 -9.97 0.72
C PHE A 26 0.61 -11.17 0.99
N THR A 27 1.39 -11.65 0.01
CA THR A 27 2.22 -12.86 0.16
C THR A 27 3.21 -12.79 1.33
N ASP A 28 3.84 -11.63 1.55
CA ASP A 28 4.78 -11.38 2.66
C ASP A 28 4.11 -10.65 3.85
N ALA A 29 2.79 -10.82 4.01
CA ALA A 29 2.06 -10.23 5.11
C ALA A 29 2.17 -11.07 6.40
N HIS A 30 2.36 -10.38 7.52
CA HIS A 30 2.25 -10.92 8.87
C HIS A 30 0.87 -10.53 9.41
N PHE A 31 0.04 -11.54 9.67
CA PHE A 31 -1.31 -11.36 10.17
C PHE A 31 -1.33 -11.47 11.70
N PHE A 32 -1.93 -10.48 12.35
CA PHE A 32 -2.19 -10.44 13.77
C PHE A 32 -3.71 -10.43 13.92
N CYS A 33 -4.28 -11.53 14.38
CA CYS A 33 -5.73 -11.69 14.49
C CYS A 33 -6.13 -11.67 15.97
N LEU A 34 -7.02 -10.75 16.32
CA LEU A 34 -7.55 -10.61 17.68
C LEU A 34 -9.08 -10.54 17.59
N GLY A 35 -9.76 -11.08 18.59
CA GLY A 35 -11.21 -10.90 18.76
C GLY A 35 -11.51 -9.52 19.36
N ASP A 36 -12.11 -9.51 20.55
CA ASP A 36 -12.40 -8.30 21.32
C ASP A 36 -11.34 -7.96 22.39
N HIS A 37 -10.21 -8.66 22.38
CA HIS A 37 -9.06 -8.45 23.28
C HIS A 37 -8.15 -7.30 22.83
N PHE A 38 -8.69 -6.07 22.85
CA PHE A 38 -8.01 -4.87 22.35
C PHE A 38 -6.74 -4.47 23.11
N GLU A 39 -6.63 -4.89 24.36
CA GLU A 39 -5.47 -4.73 25.22
C GLU A 39 -4.24 -5.49 24.71
N GLU A 40 -4.43 -6.53 23.89
CA GLU A 40 -3.35 -7.36 23.35
C GLU A 40 -2.71 -6.76 22.08
N ILE A 41 -3.22 -5.63 21.59
CA ILE A 41 -2.67 -4.95 20.42
C ILE A 41 -1.26 -4.43 20.72
N ASP A 42 -0.28 -4.97 19.98
CA ASP A 42 1.13 -4.61 20.12
C ASP A 42 1.44 -3.25 19.49
N ASN A 43 1.57 -2.23 20.34
CA ASN A 43 1.88 -0.86 19.92
C ASN A 43 3.30 -0.70 19.33
N THR A 44 4.17 -1.70 19.42
CA THR A 44 5.51 -1.66 18.80
C THR A 44 5.49 -2.04 17.32
N LYS A 45 4.38 -2.61 16.83
CA LYS A 45 4.21 -2.95 15.42
C LYS A 45 3.80 -1.72 14.62
N ASP A 46 4.40 -1.58 13.45
CA ASP A 46 3.92 -0.66 12.43
C ASP A 46 2.89 -1.40 11.57
N TYR A 47 1.61 -1.32 11.96
CA TYR A 47 0.50 -1.88 11.19
C TYR A 47 0.20 -0.99 9.99
N GLN A 48 0.28 -1.55 8.77
CA GLN A 48 -0.03 -0.80 7.54
C GLN A 48 -1.53 -0.87 7.21
N VAL A 49 -2.19 -1.99 7.51
CA VAL A 49 -3.63 -2.18 7.29
C VAL A 49 -4.26 -2.78 8.54
N ILE A 50 -5.40 -2.26 8.94
CA ILE A 50 -6.21 -2.77 10.04
C ILE A 50 -7.62 -3.05 9.51
N PHE A 51 -7.99 -4.33 9.51
CA PHE A 51 -9.35 -4.79 9.23
C PHE A 51 -10.13 -4.88 10.53
N ILE A 52 -11.35 -4.35 10.55
CA ILE A 52 -12.14 -4.22 11.78
C ILE A 52 -13.58 -4.65 11.49
N ASP A 53 -14.10 -5.65 12.20
CA ASP A 53 -15.55 -5.81 12.27
C ASP A 53 -16.18 -4.65 13.06
N VAL A 54 -17.26 -4.09 12.53
CA VAL A 54 -18.05 -3.10 13.26
C VAL A 54 -18.71 -3.72 14.50
N HIS A 55 -19.02 -5.02 14.48
CA HIS A 55 -19.67 -5.76 15.58
C HIS A 55 -18.74 -6.81 16.20
N LEU A 56 -17.64 -6.36 16.81
CA LEU A 56 -16.64 -7.23 17.44
C LEU A 56 -17.13 -7.97 18.69
N SER A 57 -18.10 -7.39 19.40
CA SER A 57 -18.76 -8.04 20.52
C SER A 57 -20.08 -7.34 20.81
N LYS A 58 -20.90 -7.92 21.70
CA LYS A 58 -22.21 -7.33 22.08
C LYS A 58 -22.13 -5.92 22.67
N SER A 59 -20.95 -5.45 23.09
CA SER A 59 -20.79 -4.17 23.80
C SER A 59 -19.84 -3.19 23.14
N ILE A 60 -19.06 -3.62 22.14
CA ILE A 60 -18.00 -2.78 21.56
C ILE A 60 -18.31 -2.54 20.09
N ASN A 61 -18.47 -1.25 19.77
CA ASN A 61 -18.62 -0.79 18.40
C ASN A 61 -17.23 -0.58 17.78
N GLY A 62 -16.91 -1.36 16.75
CA GLY A 62 -15.62 -1.29 16.05
C GLY A 62 -15.31 0.10 15.47
N ILE A 63 -16.34 0.92 15.18
CA ILE A 63 -16.15 2.31 14.76
C ILE A 63 -15.59 3.15 15.91
N ASP A 64 -16.19 3.07 17.09
CA ASP A 64 -15.74 3.89 18.23
C ASP A 64 -14.31 3.48 18.62
N PHE A 65 -13.99 2.19 18.54
CA PHE A 65 -12.63 1.71 18.78
C PHE A 65 -11.62 2.16 17.71
N SER A 66 -12.02 2.20 16.45
CA SER A 66 -11.15 2.64 15.36
C SER A 66 -10.68 4.11 15.51
N ILE A 67 -11.44 4.97 16.21
CA ILE A 67 -11.00 6.33 16.58
C ILE A 67 -9.71 6.26 17.41
N GLU A 68 -9.65 5.32 18.36
CA GLU A 68 -8.46 5.12 19.19
C GLU A 68 -7.30 4.53 18.38
N LEU A 69 -7.58 3.52 17.54
CA LEU A 69 -6.57 2.94 16.67
C LEU A 69 -5.97 3.95 15.71
N LYS A 70 -6.76 4.91 15.19
CA LYS A 70 -6.23 5.97 14.34
C LYS A 70 -5.29 6.91 15.10
N LYS A 71 -5.47 7.10 16.40
CA LYS A 71 -4.51 7.84 17.24
C LYS A 71 -3.22 7.04 17.46
N ARG A 72 -3.34 5.73 17.70
CA ARG A 72 -2.19 4.84 17.93
C ARG A 72 -1.38 4.60 16.66
N PHE A 73 -2.07 4.40 15.53
CA PHE A 73 -1.52 4.06 14.21
C PHE A 73 -2.02 5.03 13.14
N PRO A 74 -1.57 6.29 13.14
CA PRO A 74 -2.14 7.35 12.28
C PRO A 74 -1.98 7.10 10.79
N LYS A 75 -0.98 6.31 10.39
CA LYS A 75 -0.71 5.95 9.00
C LYS A 75 -1.41 4.67 8.54
N ALA A 76 -1.99 3.90 9.46
CA ALA A 76 -2.66 2.66 9.10
C ALA A 76 -3.91 2.96 8.27
N LEU A 77 -4.12 2.15 7.23
CA LEU A 77 -5.36 2.12 6.49
C LEU A 77 -6.38 1.32 7.30
N ILE A 78 -7.50 1.97 7.63
CA ILE A 78 -8.62 1.31 8.33
C ILE A 78 -9.58 0.78 7.27
N VAL A 79 -9.90 -0.51 7.33
CA VAL A 79 -10.87 -1.16 6.45
C VAL A 79 -11.92 -1.82 7.33
N PHE A 80 -13.18 -1.43 7.18
CA PHE A 80 -14.26 -2.07 7.92
C PHE A 80 -14.76 -3.32 7.17
N VAL A 81 -15.00 -4.40 7.90
CA VAL A 81 -15.48 -5.67 7.35
C VAL A 81 -16.74 -6.07 8.11
N THR A 82 -17.94 -5.87 7.55
CA THR A 82 -19.17 -5.99 8.34
C THR A 82 -20.35 -6.52 7.54
N MET A 83 -21.33 -7.11 8.23
CA MET A 83 -22.67 -7.39 7.68
C MET A 83 -23.62 -6.18 7.78
N ASN A 84 -23.23 -5.12 8.49
CA ASN A 84 -24.15 -4.03 8.85
C ASN A 84 -23.86 -2.73 8.11
N ASN A 85 -24.69 -2.44 7.10
CA ASN A 85 -24.56 -1.23 6.28
C ASN A 85 -24.98 0.07 6.99
N ASN A 86 -25.70 -0.01 8.12
CA ASN A 86 -26.22 1.19 8.80
C ASN A 86 -25.13 2.06 9.44
N PHE A 87 -23.93 1.51 9.59
CA PHE A 87 -22.82 2.15 10.26
C PHE A 87 -21.89 2.93 9.33
N VAL A 88 -22.02 2.77 8.01
CA VAL A 88 -21.16 3.41 6.99
C VAL A 88 -21.13 4.92 7.14
N HIS A 89 -22.29 5.56 7.30
CA HIS A 89 -22.37 7.02 7.42
C HIS A 89 -21.64 7.55 8.66
N LYS A 90 -21.79 6.86 9.81
CA LYS A 90 -21.15 7.28 11.07
C LYS A 90 -19.62 7.19 10.97
N SER A 91 -19.11 6.20 10.26
CA SER A 91 -17.66 6.03 10.09
C SER A 91 -17.05 6.91 9.00
N MET A 92 -17.81 7.66 8.20
CA MET A 92 -17.23 8.54 7.18
C MET A 92 -16.31 9.62 7.77
N GLU A 93 -16.57 10.09 8.98
CA GLU A 93 -15.71 11.05 9.68
C GLU A 93 -14.30 10.52 9.93
N LEU A 94 -14.15 9.19 10.00
CA LEU A 94 -12.86 8.51 10.15
C LEU A 94 -12.09 8.36 8.84
N GLN A 95 -12.74 8.62 7.71
CA GLN A 95 -12.20 8.42 6.37
C GLN A 95 -11.56 7.03 6.22
N PRO A 96 -12.32 5.94 6.44
CA PRO A 96 -11.79 4.60 6.23
C PRO A 96 -11.35 4.44 4.77
N PHE A 97 -10.35 3.60 4.58
CA PHE A 97 -9.83 3.30 3.26
C PHE A 97 -10.88 2.59 2.40
N TYR A 98 -11.60 1.62 2.98
CA TYR A 98 -12.66 0.90 2.29
C TYR A 98 -13.64 0.22 3.26
N PHE A 99 -14.79 -0.21 2.74
CA PHE A 99 -15.76 -1.05 3.44
C PHE A 99 -15.98 -2.33 2.66
N ILE A 100 -15.86 -3.46 3.35
CA ILE A 100 -16.11 -4.79 2.82
C ILE A 100 -17.39 -5.32 3.46
N ARG A 101 -18.39 -5.61 2.64
CA ARG A 101 -19.62 -6.24 3.08
C ARG A 101 -19.41 -7.75 3.12
N LYS A 102 -19.58 -8.37 4.28
CA LYS A 102 -19.38 -9.81 4.47
C LYS A 102 -20.31 -10.66 3.57
N ASP A 103 -21.51 -10.16 3.26
CA ASP A 103 -22.48 -10.80 2.37
C ASP A 103 -22.17 -10.62 0.87
N HIS A 104 -21.22 -9.74 0.51
CA HIS A 104 -20.73 -9.51 -0.86
C HIS A 104 -19.18 -9.58 -0.91
N LEU A 105 -18.59 -10.44 -0.09
CA LEU A 105 -17.16 -10.46 0.21
C LEU A 105 -16.28 -10.49 -1.05
N ASN A 106 -16.59 -11.38 -2.01
CA ASN A 106 -15.79 -11.54 -3.22
C ASN A 106 -15.76 -10.29 -4.13
N GLU A 107 -16.90 -9.61 -4.26
CA GLU A 107 -17.03 -8.40 -5.06
C GLU A 107 -16.23 -7.26 -4.41
N ASP A 108 -16.46 -7.05 -3.11
CA ASP A 108 -15.83 -5.96 -2.37
C ASP A 108 -14.32 -6.20 -2.21
N MET A 109 -13.87 -7.45 -2.05
CA MET A 109 -12.45 -7.79 -2.01
C MET A 109 -11.76 -7.51 -3.35
N SER A 110 -12.42 -7.78 -4.47
CA SER A 110 -11.88 -7.48 -5.81
C SER A 110 -11.65 -5.97 -5.98
N ILE A 111 -12.60 -5.14 -5.52
CA ILE A 111 -12.49 -3.68 -5.55
C ILE A 111 -11.40 -3.20 -4.58
N PHE A 112 -11.40 -3.73 -3.35
CA PHE A 112 -10.40 -3.44 -2.34
C PHE A 112 -8.98 -3.69 -2.86
N PHE A 113 -8.71 -4.85 -3.46
CA PHE A 113 -7.38 -5.17 -3.99
C PHE A 113 -6.95 -4.20 -5.09
N LYS A 114 -7.87 -3.80 -5.98
CA LYS A 114 -7.58 -2.79 -7.00
C LYS A 114 -7.20 -1.46 -6.37
N MET A 115 -8.04 -0.94 -5.47
CA MET A 115 -7.80 0.34 -4.79
C MET A 115 -6.52 0.30 -3.94
N PHE A 116 -6.27 -0.81 -3.25
CA PHE A 116 -5.09 -0.98 -2.41
C PHE A 116 -3.81 -1.02 -3.24
N LYS A 117 -3.82 -1.70 -4.39
CA LYS A 117 -2.70 -1.67 -5.34
C LYS A 117 -2.41 -0.24 -5.81
N GLU A 118 -3.43 0.49 -6.27
CA GLU A 118 -3.28 1.88 -6.70
C GLU A 118 -2.75 2.77 -5.57
N HIS A 119 -3.19 2.54 -4.33
CA HIS A 119 -2.67 3.27 -3.16
C HIS A 119 -1.18 2.98 -2.90
N LEU A 120 -0.77 1.71 -2.96
CA LEU A 120 0.64 1.33 -2.80
C LEU A 120 1.51 1.96 -3.88
N GLU A 121 1.06 1.95 -5.13
CA GLU A 121 1.78 2.56 -6.26
C GLU A 121 1.94 4.08 -6.08
N ASN A 122 0.89 4.76 -5.60
CA ASN A 122 0.92 6.22 -5.36
C ASN A 122 1.67 6.64 -4.09
N THR A 123 1.90 5.73 -3.15
CA THR A 123 2.63 6.02 -1.90
C THR A 123 4.05 5.49 -1.90
N SER A 124 4.44 4.77 -2.95
CA SER A 124 5.80 4.29 -3.16
C SER A 124 6.79 5.44 -3.30
N PHE A 125 7.90 5.33 -2.58
CA PHE A 125 8.98 6.29 -2.64
C PHE A 125 10.32 5.58 -2.54
N ILE A 126 11.34 6.24 -3.05
CA ILE A 126 12.74 5.85 -2.93
C ILE A 126 13.48 6.91 -2.11
N VAL A 127 14.56 6.48 -1.46
CA VAL A 127 15.47 7.38 -0.76
C VAL A 127 16.84 7.27 -1.41
N ILE A 128 17.31 8.38 -1.96
CA ILE A 128 18.62 8.45 -2.60
C ILE A 128 19.57 9.34 -1.79
N ASN A 129 20.87 9.11 -1.94
CA ASN A 129 21.91 10.00 -1.41
C ASN A 129 22.41 10.93 -2.52
N ALA A 130 21.77 12.08 -2.69
CA ALA A 130 22.16 13.10 -3.67
C ALA A 130 23.02 14.17 -2.98
N ARG A 131 24.29 14.31 -3.38
CA ARG A 131 25.24 15.31 -2.84
C ARG A 131 25.27 15.33 -1.29
N GLU A 132 25.43 14.15 -0.69
CA GLU A 132 25.45 13.96 0.77
C GLU A 132 24.15 14.28 1.51
N LYS A 133 23.05 14.54 0.79
CA LYS A 133 21.71 14.67 1.37
C LYS A 133 20.86 13.45 1.04
N ARG A 134 20.14 12.96 2.06
CA ARG A 134 19.07 11.98 1.84
C ARG A 134 17.85 12.69 1.27
N VAL A 135 17.49 12.34 0.05
CA VAL A 135 16.32 12.89 -0.64
C VAL A 135 15.31 11.78 -0.82
N ARG A 136 14.08 12.03 -0.39
CA ARG A 136 12.92 11.18 -0.63
C ARG A 136 12.25 11.63 -1.92
N ILE A 137 12.02 10.70 -2.85
CA ILE A 137 11.37 10.95 -4.14
C ILE A 137 10.21 9.95 -4.25
N ASN A 138 8.98 10.41 -4.49
CA ASN A 138 7.88 9.50 -4.78
C ASN A 138 8.09 8.91 -6.17
N THR A 139 7.89 7.60 -6.32
CA THR A 139 8.12 6.93 -7.60
C THR A 139 7.12 7.38 -8.67
N SER A 140 5.93 7.84 -8.27
CA SER A 140 4.92 8.43 -9.15
C SER A 140 5.37 9.75 -9.79
N ASP A 141 6.31 10.48 -9.17
CA ASP A 141 6.80 11.76 -9.69
C ASP A 141 7.94 11.57 -10.70
N ILE A 142 8.49 10.35 -10.83
CA ILE A 142 9.61 10.05 -11.72
C ILE A 142 9.10 9.94 -13.15
N ILE A 143 9.68 10.75 -14.04
CA ILE A 143 9.42 10.72 -15.49
C ILE A 143 10.33 9.68 -16.15
N TYR A 144 11.64 9.79 -15.93
CA TYR A 144 12.63 8.83 -16.40
C TYR A 144 13.90 8.87 -15.56
N ILE A 145 14.72 7.83 -15.73
CA ILE A 145 16.02 7.69 -15.07
C ILE A 145 17.06 7.40 -16.15
N GLU A 146 18.15 8.15 -16.13
CA GLU A 146 19.26 8.04 -17.08
C GLU A 146 20.55 7.65 -16.37
N ALA A 147 21.29 6.70 -16.94
CA ALA A 147 22.64 6.39 -16.52
C ALA A 147 23.66 7.25 -17.28
N ASP A 148 24.44 8.03 -16.51
CA ASP A 148 25.54 8.86 -16.98
C ASP A 148 26.84 8.42 -16.28
N GLY A 149 27.57 7.50 -16.94
CA GLY A 149 28.78 6.89 -16.40
C GLY A 149 28.53 6.11 -15.11
N HIS A 150 29.06 6.60 -13.99
CA HIS A 150 28.87 6.00 -12.65
C HIS A 150 27.71 6.62 -11.86
N TYR A 151 26.96 7.54 -12.47
CA TYR A 151 25.88 8.24 -11.84
C TYR A 151 24.54 7.91 -12.49
N LEU A 152 23.49 7.94 -11.68
CA LEU A 152 22.11 7.98 -12.15
C LEU A 152 21.60 9.41 -12.01
N LYS A 153 20.84 9.83 -13.01
CA LYS A 153 20.06 11.05 -13.02
C LYS A 153 18.58 10.66 -13.01
N ILE A 154 17.86 11.00 -11.95
CA ILE A 154 16.40 10.88 -11.89
C ILE A 154 15.81 12.21 -12.31
N VAL A 155 14.93 12.19 -13.29
CA VAL A 155 14.13 13.34 -13.70
C VAL A 155 12.71 13.15 -13.17
N THR A 156 12.24 14.14 -12.44
CA THR A 156 10.90 14.18 -11.83
C THR A 156 10.12 15.39 -12.34
N LEU A 157 8.83 15.46 -12.02
CA LEU A 157 8.00 16.65 -12.29
C LEU A 157 8.57 17.94 -11.65
N ASP A 158 9.21 17.82 -10.49
CA ASP A 158 9.67 18.96 -9.68
C ASP A 158 11.18 19.26 -9.84
N GLY A 159 11.91 18.47 -10.62
CA GLY A 159 13.34 18.68 -10.86
C GLY A 159 14.17 17.42 -11.05
N GLU A 160 15.48 17.58 -10.94
CA GLU A 160 16.46 16.54 -11.28
C GLU A 160 17.39 16.20 -10.11
N TYR A 161 17.69 14.92 -9.94
CA TYR A 161 18.55 14.43 -8.87
C TYR A 161 19.65 13.53 -9.42
N LYS A 162 20.89 13.75 -8.97
CA LYS A 162 22.06 12.96 -9.39
C LYS A 162 22.74 12.29 -8.20
N PHE A 163 22.98 10.98 -8.30
CA PHE A 163 23.61 10.17 -7.26
C PHE A 163 24.41 9.02 -7.89
N LYS A 164 25.35 8.46 -7.13
CA LYS A 164 26.28 7.43 -7.62
C LYS A 164 25.69 6.04 -7.41
N GLU A 165 25.20 5.41 -8.47
CA GLU A 165 24.64 4.06 -8.42
C GLU A 165 24.62 3.41 -9.83
N LYS A 166 24.47 2.09 -9.90
CA LYS A 166 24.29 1.37 -11.16
C LYS A 166 22.80 1.16 -11.44
N ILE A 167 22.38 1.41 -12.68
CA ILE A 167 20.97 1.31 -13.11
C ILE A 167 20.34 -0.05 -12.76
N LYS A 168 21.08 -1.15 -12.92
CA LYS A 168 20.62 -2.51 -12.58
C LYS A 168 20.35 -2.71 -11.08
N GLU A 169 21.16 -2.12 -10.22
CA GLU A 169 20.95 -2.23 -8.77
C GLU A 169 19.82 -1.31 -8.32
N PHE A 170 19.74 -0.13 -8.93
CA PHE A 170 18.69 0.83 -8.66
C PHE A 170 17.31 0.33 -9.10
N GLN A 171 17.21 -0.36 -10.24
CA GLN A 171 15.97 -0.93 -10.72
C GLN A 171 15.35 -1.92 -9.72
N LYS A 172 16.17 -2.66 -8.96
CA LYS A 172 15.69 -3.57 -7.92
C LYS A 172 15.11 -2.84 -6.70
N GLN A 173 15.43 -1.57 -6.51
CA GLN A 173 14.93 -0.72 -5.42
C GLN A 173 13.63 -0.01 -5.79
N LEU A 174 13.30 0.04 -7.08
CA LEU A 174 12.06 0.65 -7.56
C LEU A 174 10.90 -0.33 -7.31
N ASN A 175 10.12 -0.05 -6.26
CA ASN A 175 8.84 -0.70 -6.02
C ASN A 175 7.73 -0.07 -6.88
N ASN A 176 7.98 0.06 -8.19
CA ASN A 176 7.01 0.57 -9.16
C ASN A 176 7.15 -0.17 -10.50
N ASN A 177 6.13 -0.96 -10.84
CA ASN A 177 6.11 -1.79 -12.04
C ASN A 177 5.94 -0.99 -13.34
N ASN A 178 5.55 0.28 -13.26
CA ASN A 178 5.43 1.17 -14.41
C ASN A 178 6.79 1.74 -14.85
N ILE A 179 7.83 1.61 -14.03
CA ILE A 179 9.17 2.05 -14.38
C ILE A 179 9.96 0.90 -15.02
N ILE A 180 10.05 0.91 -16.34
CA ILE A 180 10.64 -0.19 -17.12
C ILE A 180 11.95 0.22 -17.81
N GLN A 181 12.84 -0.74 -18.02
CA GLN A 181 14.10 -0.51 -18.75
C GLN A 181 13.88 -0.66 -20.26
N VAL A 182 13.95 0.45 -21.00
CA VAL A 182 13.81 0.46 -22.47
C VAL A 182 15.14 0.54 -23.21
N HIS A 183 16.21 0.92 -22.50
CA HIS A 183 17.57 0.96 -23.05
C HIS A 183 18.58 0.67 -21.93
N ARG A 184 19.81 0.26 -22.29
CA ARG A 184 20.88 -0.02 -21.32
C ARG A 184 21.17 1.14 -20.37
N SER A 185 20.86 2.37 -20.80
CA SER A 185 21.06 3.60 -20.04
C SER A 185 19.76 4.28 -19.58
N TYR A 186 18.57 3.75 -19.88
CA TYR A 186 17.30 4.43 -19.55
C TYR A 186 16.27 3.50 -18.92
N LEU A 187 15.69 3.97 -17.82
CA LEU A 187 14.40 3.51 -17.29
C LEU A 187 13.37 4.60 -17.57
N ILE A 188 12.18 4.25 -18.03
CA ILE A 188 11.08 5.20 -18.27
C ILE A 188 9.90 4.82 -17.41
N ASN A 189 9.17 5.81 -16.90
CA ASN A 189 7.87 5.59 -16.29
C ASN A 189 6.79 5.64 -17.38
N LEU A 190 6.08 4.52 -17.56
CA LEU A 190 5.01 4.37 -18.54
C LEU A 190 3.85 5.35 -18.34
N ASP A 191 3.64 5.85 -17.11
CA ASP A 191 2.59 6.82 -16.80
C ASP A 191 2.81 8.18 -17.49
N PHE A 192 4.04 8.47 -17.93
CA PHE A 192 4.41 9.70 -18.64
C PHE A 192 4.62 9.49 -20.15
N VAL A 193 4.38 8.28 -20.68
CA VAL A 193 4.54 7.97 -22.10
C VAL A 193 3.24 8.27 -22.84
N TYR A 194 3.28 9.21 -23.79
CA TYR A 194 2.12 9.54 -24.62
C TYR A 194 2.03 8.69 -25.90
N ASP A 195 3.16 8.43 -26.54
CA ASP A 195 3.25 7.63 -27.76
C ASP A 195 4.63 6.94 -27.84
N ALA A 196 4.70 5.79 -28.49
CA ALA A 196 5.93 5.02 -28.67
C ALA A 196 6.06 4.56 -30.12
N ILE A 197 7.06 5.09 -30.82
CA ILE A 197 7.34 4.68 -32.20
C ILE A 197 8.25 3.45 -32.16
N GLN A 198 7.78 2.34 -32.72
CA GLN A 198 8.54 1.11 -32.84
C GLN A 198 9.55 1.24 -33.99
N ASN A 199 10.67 1.94 -33.76
CA ASN A 199 11.80 1.93 -34.70
C ASN A 199 13.15 2.29 -34.04
N ILE A 200 14.16 1.49 -34.42
CA ILE A 200 15.61 1.61 -34.19
C ILE A 200 16.13 0.89 -32.92
N LEU A 201 16.27 -0.43 -33.05
CA LEU A 201 17.48 -1.12 -32.61
C LEU A 201 18.01 -1.90 -33.83
N SER A 202 18.86 -1.23 -34.61
CA SER A 202 19.85 -1.86 -35.49
C SER A 202 21.18 -1.93 -34.76
#